data_AF-A0A836QN55-F1
#
_entry.id   AF-A0A836QN55-F1
#
_cell.length_a   1.000
_cell.length_b   1.000
_cell.length_c   1.000
_cell.angle_alpha   90.00
_cell.angle_beta   90.00
_cell.angle_gamma   90.00
#
_symmetry.space_group_name_H-M   'P 1'
#
loop_
_entity.id
_entity.type
_entity.pdbx_description
1 polymer ?
#
loop_
_entity_poly.entity_id
_entity_poly.type
_entity_poly.pdbx_seq_one_letter_code
_entity_poly.pdbx_strand_id
1 'polypeptide(L)'
;MGPFWNIPSFFDPLVNHCASHYPPLPRCRVLIYRSLIWHNTSLLCWQERVKHLMTLIIKRMHPHFFAEVSGVDLATSFGSDILTEVVNAFAEHSVLLFRNQFLDDESQIAFSERIGPLEKNITATFGNSRPEISKISNVNVDGKVLKKGSDDEIFLKGNSVWHTDSSFKVVPALGSALSAREVPP
;
A
#
# COMPACT_ATOMS: atom_id res chain seq x y z
N MET A 1 45.71 -9.13 1.82
CA MET A 1 45.74 -10.56 2.20
C MET A 1 44.92 -10.73 3.46
N GLY A 2 44.01 -11.71 3.48
CA GLY A 2 43.09 -12.06 4.59
C GLY A 2 41.61 -11.77 4.26
N PRO A 3 40.67 -12.67 4.60
CA PRO A 3 40.40 -13.86 3.79
C PRO A 3 38.98 -13.92 3.20
N PHE A 4 38.88 -14.57 2.04
CA PHE A 4 37.65 -15.07 1.45
C PHE A 4 37.06 -16.21 2.28
N TRP A 5 35.74 -16.19 2.48
CA TRP A 5 34.95 -17.40 2.75
C TRP A 5 33.67 -17.37 1.92
N ASN A 6 33.62 -18.27 0.94
CA ASN A 6 32.44 -18.69 0.19
C ASN A 6 31.46 -19.40 1.13
N ILE A 7 30.16 -19.16 0.96
CA ILE A 7 29.12 -20.11 1.37
C ILE A 7 28.17 -20.34 0.17
N PRO A 8 27.77 -21.59 -0.12
CA PRO A 8 27.23 -21.98 -1.43
C PRO A 8 25.73 -21.70 -1.58
N SER A 9 25.34 -21.53 -2.84
CA SER A 9 23.97 -21.62 -3.36
C SER A 9 23.33 -22.98 -3.06
N PHE A 10 22.21 -22.98 -2.33
CA PHE A 10 21.26 -24.08 -2.38
C PHE A 10 20.09 -23.69 -3.28
N PHE A 11 20.18 -24.11 -4.55
CA PHE A 11 19.04 -24.28 -5.43
C PHE A 11 18.47 -25.68 -5.15
N ASP A 12 17.20 -25.75 -4.75
CA ASP A 12 16.41 -26.98 -4.83
C ASP A 12 15.42 -26.83 -6.01
N PRO A 13 15.53 -27.62 -7.09
CA PRO A 13 14.76 -27.43 -8.31
C PRO A 13 13.59 -28.42 -8.39
N LEU A 14 12.58 -28.32 -7.52
CA LEU A 14 11.41 -29.21 -7.62
C LEU A 14 10.10 -28.56 -7.11
N VAL A 15 9.53 -27.61 -7.86
CA VAL A 15 8.06 -27.53 -8.00
C VAL A 15 7.72 -26.92 -9.36
N ASN A 16 7.74 -27.76 -10.40
CA ASN A 16 7.21 -27.43 -11.71
C ASN A 16 6.08 -28.42 -12.01
N HIS A 17 4.90 -28.23 -11.42
CA HIS A 17 3.61 -28.74 -11.93
C HIS A 17 2.48 -28.30 -11.00
N CYS A 18 1.67 -27.35 -11.46
CA CYS A 18 0.21 -27.25 -11.28
C CYS A 18 -0.24 -25.86 -11.74
N ALA A 19 -0.14 -25.61 -13.05
CA ALA A 19 -0.78 -24.49 -13.70
C ALA A 19 -1.89 -25.05 -14.60
N SER A 20 -3.10 -25.20 -14.06
CA SER A 20 -4.35 -25.06 -14.82
C SER A 20 -5.53 -25.12 -13.84
N HIS A 21 -6.53 -24.26 -14.06
CA HIS A 21 -7.85 -24.23 -13.42
C HIS A 21 -8.03 -23.35 -12.18
N TYR A 22 -8.03 -22.03 -12.38
CA TYR A 22 -8.83 -21.10 -11.57
C TYR A 22 -9.51 -20.04 -12.48
N PRO A 23 -10.76 -19.63 -12.20
CA PRO A 23 -11.46 -18.57 -12.92
C PRO A 23 -10.87 -17.18 -12.60
N PRO A 24 -11.12 -16.14 -13.44
CA PRO A 24 -10.51 -14.82 -13.27
C PRO A 24 -10.96 -14.16 -11.95
N LEU A 25 -10.00 -13.74 -11.13
CA LEU A 25 -10.24 -13.08 -9.84
C LEU A 25 -10.62 -11.60 -10.03
N PRO A 26 -11.55 -11.05 -9.24
CA PRO A 26 -11.87 -9.63 -9.26
C PRO A 26 -10.75 -8.78 -8.62
N ARG A 27 -10.55 -7.61 -9.21
CA ARG A 27 -9.42 -6.68 -9.09
C ARG A 27 -9.12 -6.26 -7.62
N CYS A 28 -7.90 -6.49 -7.14
CA CYS A 28 -7.38 -6.10 -5.81
C CYS A 28 -6.85 -4.65 -5.79
N ARG A 29 -7.31 -3.78 -4.87
CA ARG A 29 -6.87 -2.37 -4.77
C ARG A 29 -7.00 -1.75 -3.38
N VAL A 30 -5.98 -1.89 -2.54
CA VAL A 30 -5.21 -0.83 -1.87
C VAL A 30 -4.20 -1.52 -0.95
N LEU A 31 -2.92 -1.16 -1.01
CA LEU A 31 -1.87 -1.67 -0.13
C LEU A 31 -1.31 -0.50 0.69
N ILE A 32 -1.28 -0.63 2.02
CA ILE A 32 -0.56 0.30 2.92
C ILE A 32 0.53 -0.50 3.63
N TYR A 33 1.79 -0.03 3.73
CA TYR A 33 2.87 -0.74 4.46
C TYR A 33 3.70 0.17 5.39
N ARG A 34 4.29 -0.33 6.49
CA ARG A 34 4.84 0.50 7.60
C ARG A 34 6.36 0.42 7.85
N SER A 35 6.96 1.52 8.34
CA SER A 35 8.23 1.57 9.11
C SER A 35 8.01 1.89 10.62
N LEU A 36 8.82 1.29 11.51
CA LEU A 36 8.61 1.21 12.96
C LEU A 36 9.01 2.49 13.74
N ILE A 37 8.15 2.96 14.66
CA ILE A 37 8.41 3.47 16.04
C ILE A 37 7.06 3.64 16.79
N TRP A 38 6.97 3.24 18.06
CA TRP A 38 5.75 3.19 18.91
C TRP A 38 5.98 3.97 20.20
N HIS A 39 4.97 4.64 20.78
CA HIS A 39 4.82 4.93 22.21
C HIS A 39 3.31 4.95 22.58
N ASN A 40 3.01 4.42 23.77
CA ASN A 40 1.71 3.98 24.29
C ASN A 40 1.06 5.02 25.21
N THR A 41 -0.27 5.16 25.23
CA THR A 41 -1.08 5.35 26.44
C THR A 41 -2.59 5.26 26.15
N SER A 42 -3.33 4.77 27.14
CA SER A 42 -4.68 4.22 27.06
C SER A 42 -5.76 5.08 27.74
N LEU A 43 -7.02 4.76 27.41
CA LEU A 43 -8.29 4.94 28.14
C LEU A 43 -8.99 6.31 28.09
N LEU A 44 -10.23 6.31 27.59
CA LEU A 44 -11.43 6.74 28.34
C LEU A 44 -12.74 6.30 27.64
N CYS A 45 -13.66 5.79 28.45
CA CYS A 45 -15.01 5.33 28.14
C CYS A 45 -15.98 6.53 28.04
N TRP A 46 -16.76 6.64 26.95
CA TRP A 46 -17.91 7.56 26.89
C TRP A 46 -18.98 7.14 25.86
N GLN A 47 -20.17 6.86 26.41
CA GLN A 47 -21.53 7.01 25.88
C GLN A 47 -21.97 6.32 24.57
N GLU A 48 -22.81 5.31 24.77
CA GLU A 48 -23.72 4.68 23.82
C GLU A 48 -24.66 5.70 23.17
N ARG A 49 -24.43 5.96 21.89
CA ARG A 49 -25.49 6.30 20.93
C ARG A 49 -25.40 5.26 19.83
N VAL A 50 -26.54 4.71 19.45
CA VAL A 50 -26.71 3.75 18.36
C VAL A 50 -26.28 4.41 17.05
N LYS A 51 -24.97 4.50 16.80
CA LYS A 51 -24.41 4.63 15.47
C LYS A 51 -24.71 3.30 14.79
N HIS A 52 -25.19 3.31 13.55
CA HIS A 52 -25.09 2.10 12.74
C HIS A 52 -23.65 1.62 12.85
N LEU A 53 -23.47 0.46 13.48
CA LEU A 53 -22.20 -0.21 13.65
C LEU A 53 -21.70 -0.55 12.23
N MET A 54 -20.98 0.39 11.61
CA MET A 54 -20.02 0.03 10.56
C MET A 54 -18.86 -0.64 11.27
N THR A 55 -19.06 -1.85 11.77
CA THR A 55 -17.99 -2.61 12.38
C THR A 55 -17.04 -3.01 11.26
N LEU A 56 -15.76 -2.60 11.37
CA LEU A 56 -14.76 -3.12 10.46
C LEU A 56 -14.65 -4.63 10.64
N ILE A 57 -14.52 -5.33 9.53
CA ILE A 57 -14.21 -6.75 9.52
C ILE A 57 -12.75 -6.86 9.09
N ILE A 58 -11.89 -7.25 10.04
CA ILE A 58 -10.46 -7.44 9.82
C ILE A 58 -10.18 -8.94 9.77
N LYS A 59 -9.83 -9.44 8.58
CA LYS A 59 -9.46 -10.83 8.36
C LYS A 59 -7.95 -10.94 8.22
N ARG A 60 -7.28 -11.54 9.21
CA ARG A 60 -5.84 -11.85 9.10
C ARG A 60 -5.61 -12.79 7.91
N MET A 61 -4.71 -12.41 7.01
CA MET A 61 -4.44 -13.15 5.77
C MET A 61 -3.10 -13.89 5.81
N HIS A 62 -2.19 -13.49 6.70
CA HIS A 62 -0.94 -14.19 6.94
C HIS A 62 -0.56 -14.15 8.44
N PRO A 63 0.17 -15.15 8.99
CA PRO A 63 0.40 -15.24 10.44
C PRO A 63 1.17 -14.06 11.04
N HIS A 64 2.09 -13.47 10.27
CA HIS A 64 3.05 -12.46 10.75
C HIS A 64 2.73 -11.02 10.34
N PHE A 65 1.98 -10.84 9.25
CA PHE A 65 1.64 -9.54 8.67
C PHE A 65 0.40 -9.74 7.79
N PHE A 66 -0.12 -8.67 7.22
CA PHE A 66 -1.19 -8.67 6.22
C PHE A 66 -2.60 -9.06 6.73
N ALA A 67 -3.54 -8.14 6.56
CA ALA A 67 -4.96 -8.35 6.78
C ALA A 67 -5.81 -7.74 5.66
N GLU A 68 -6.96 -8.36 5.40
CA GLU A 68 -8.01 -7.81 4.55
C GLU A 68 -9.03 -7.08 5.43
N VAL A 69 -9.38 -5.84 5.06
CA VAL A 69 -10.31 -4.99 5.81
C VAL A 69 -11.53 -4.70 4.94
N SER A 70 -12.70 -4.83 5.55
CA SER A 70 -14.00 -4.56 4.92
C SER A 70 -14.97 -3.93 5.93
N GLY A 71 -16.15 -3.49 5.46
CA GLY A 71 -17.11 -2.75 6.30
C GLY A 71 -16.91 -1.24 6.30
N VAL A 72 -16.02 -0.71 5.44
CA VAL A 72 -15.78 0.73 5.24
C VAL A 72 -15.64 1.06 3.76
N ASP A 73 -16.17 2.22 3.37
CA ASP A 73 -15.90 2.87 2.10
C ASP A 73 -14.96 4.05 2.32
N LEU A 74 -13.71 3.91 1.83
CA LEU A 74 -12.65 4.88 1.99
C LEU A 74 -12.87 6.15 1.16
N ALA A 75 -13.74 6.10 0.14
CA ALA A 75 -14.06 7.24 -0.70
C ALA A 75 -15.00 8.24 -0.01
N THR A 76 -15.63 7.82 1.09
CA THR A 76 -16.64 8.59 1.81
C THR A 76 -16.16 9.02 3.19
N SER A 77 -16.86 9.98 3.78
CA SER A 77 -16.60 10.37 5.17
C SER A 77 -17.06 9.26 6.12
N PHE A 78 -16.15 8.78 6.96
CA PHE A 78 -16.42 7.82 8.03
C PHE A 78 -15.90 8.34 9.37
N GLY A 79 -16.43 7.84 10.48
CA GLY A 79 -16.12 8.34 11.82
C GLY A 79 -14.65 8.17 12.23
N SER A 80 -14.22 8.95 13.23
CA SER A 80 -12.87 8.87 13.81
C SER A 80 -12.61 7.54 14.55
N ASP A 81 -13.66 6.87 15.01
CA ASP A 81 -13.64 5.52 15.56
C ASP A 81 -13.14 4.51 14.53
N ILE A 82 -13.71 4.53 13.32
CA ILE A 82 -13.29 3.66 12.21
C ILE A 82 -11.85 3.96 11.78
N LEU A 83 -11.48 5.24 11.71
CA LEU A 83 -10.10 5.61 11.41
C LEU A 83 -9.11 5.07 12.45
N THR A 84 -9.46 5.15 13.73
CA THR A 84 -8.64 4.63 14.82
C THR A 84 -8.46 3.11 14.69
N GLU A 85 -9.53 2.40 14.35
CA GLU A 85 -9.48 0.96 14.12
C GLU A 85 -8.63 0.59 12.89
N VAL A 86 -8.72 1.34 11.79
CA VAL A 86 -7.83 1.18 10.62
C VAL A 86 -6.36 1.41 10.99
N VAL A 87 -6.05 2.47 11.74
CA VAL A 87 -4.67 2.78 12.15
C VAL A 87 -4.12 1.69 13.09
N ASN A 88 -4.93 1.18 14.02
CA ASN A 88 -4.54 0.08 14.89
C ASN A 88 -4.31 -1.21 14.10
N ALA A 89 -5.21 -1.55 13.18
CA ALA A 89 -5.06 -2.70 12.29
C ALA A 89 -3.78 -2.58 11.44
N PHE A 90 -3.46 -1.37 10.96
CA PHE A 90 -2.24 -1.11 10.21
C PHE A 90 -0.99 -1.29 11.08
N ALA A 91 -1.03 -0.83 12.33
CA ALA A 91 0.06 -1.01 13.29
C ALA A 91 0.28 -2.49 13.66
N GLU A 92 -0.78 -3.29 13.75
CA GLU A 92 -0.70 -4.74 14.05
C GLU A 92 -0.24 -5.55 12.83
N HIS A 93 -0.86 -5.32 11.67
CA HIS A 93 -0.68 -6.19 10.51
C HIS A 93 0.39 -5.72 9.54
N SER A 94 0.90 -4.51 9.69
CA SER A 94 1.81 -3.84 8.76
C SER A 94 1.24 -3.61 7.36
N VAL A 95 0.37 -4.48 6.83
CA VAL A 95 -0.23 -4.40 5.51
C VAL A 95 -1.74 -4.58 5.57
N LEU A 96 -2.49 -3.64 5.01
CA LEU A 96 -3.95 -3.73 4.88
C LEU A 96 -4.37 -3.78 3.41
N LEU A 97 -5.28 -4.70 3.07
CA LEU A 97 -5.98 -4.76 1.79
C LEU A 97 -7.42 -4.34 1.95
N PHE A 98 -7.81 -3.31 1.21
CA PHE A 98 -9.21 -2.93 1.03
C PHE A 98 -9.65 -3.38 -0.35
N ARG A 99 -10.75 -4.13 -0.46
CA ARG A 99 -11.31 -4.53 -1.75
C ARG A 99 -12.40 -3.56 -2.19
N ASN A 100 -12.60 -3.49 -3.50
CA ASN A 100 -13.71 -2.74 -4.12
C ASN A 100 -13.77 -1.27 -3.72
N GLN A 101 -12.61 -0.63 -3.53
CA GLN A 101 -12.51 0.81 -3.27
C GLN A 101 -12.29 1.55 -4.59
N PHE A 102 -13.16 2.51 -4.87
CA PHE A 102 -13.11 3.33 -6.08
C PHE A 102 -12.70 4.75 -5.70
N LEU A 103 -11.41 4.93 -5.42
CA LEU A 103 -10.83 6.22 -5.07
C LEU A 103 -10.41 6.97 -6.33
N ASP A 104 -10.88 8.20 -6.48
CA ASP A 104 -10.21 9.21 -7.30
C ASP A 104 -9.04 9.84 -6.53
N ASP A 105 -8.34 10.79 -7.15
CA ASP A 105 -7.16 11.40 -6.53
C ASP A 105 -7.53 12.23 -5.30
N GLU A 106 -8.68 12.89 -5.32
CA GLU A 106 -9.18 13.69 -4.19
C GLU A 106 -9.50 12.83 -2.98
N SER A 107 -10.28 11.77 -3.18
CA SER A 107 -10.65 10.85 -2.09
C SER A 107 -9.45 10.07 -1.57
N GLN A 108 -8.49 9.71 -2.42
CA GLN A 108 -7.24 9.09 -1.98
C GLN A 108 -6.39 10.05 -1.12
N ILE A 109 -6.28 11.32 -1.53
CA ILE A 109 -5.61 12.36 -0.73
C ILE A 109 -6.34 12.55 0.60
N ALA A 110 -7.66 12.76 0.57
CA ALA A 110 -8.47 13.02 1.74
C ALA A 110 -8.41 11.87 2.76
N PHE A 111 -8.44 10.61 2.30
CA PHE A 111 -8.25 9.46 3.17
C PHE A 111 -6.85 9.45 3.80
N SER A 112 -5.82 9.68 3.00
CA SER A 112 -4.42 9.62 3.46
C SER A 112 -4.08 10.73 4.45
N GLU A 113 -4.60 11.95 4.25
CA GLU A 113 -4.43 13.10 5.16
C GLU A 113 -5.02 12.85 6.55
N ARG A 114 -6.04 12.00 6.66
CA ARG A 114 -6.62 11.62 7.96
C ARG A 114 -5.66 10.75 8.79
N ILE A 115 -4.75 10.03 8.14
CA ILE A 115 -3.73 9.21 8.82
C ILE A 115 -2.56 10.08 9.27
N GLY A 116 -2.14 11.04 8.44
CA GLY A 116 -1.03 11.95 8.75
C GLY A 116 -0.68 12.90 7.60
N PRO A 117 0.31 13.78 7.79
CA PRO A 117 0.74 14.72 6.77
C PRO A 117 1.30 13.99 5.54
N LEU A 118 0.95 14.45 4.34
CA LEU A 118 1.40 13.84 3.10
C LEU A 118 2.80 14.31 2.69
N GLU A 119 3.61 13.34 2.26
CA GLU A 119 4.84 13.62 1.56
C GLU A 119 4.52 14.19 0.17
N LYS A 120 5.12 15.33 -0.18
CA LYS A 120 4.92 15.98 -1.48
C LYS A 120 6.12 15.71 -2.39
N ASN A 121 5.86 15.17 -3.58
CA ASN A 121 6.87 15.06 -4.62
C ASN A 121 7.05 16.41 -5.32
N ILE A 122 8.25 16.99 -5.17
CA ILE A 122 8.62 18.26 -5.80
C ILE A 122 8.92 18.07 -7.29
N THR A 123 9.25 16.84 -7.69
CA THR A 123 9.54 16.50 -9.09
C THR A 123 8.24 16.08 -9.79
N ALA A 124 7.85 16.82 -10.83
CA ALA A 124 6.72 16.50 -11.69
C ALA A 124 7.01 15.31 -12.62
N THR A 125 7.49 14.19 -12.06
CA THR A 125 7.76 12.98 -12.82
C THR A 125 6.42 12.38 -13.25
N PHE A 126 6.34 11.87 -14.49
CA PHE A 126 5.15 11.21 -15.06
C PHE A 126 3.91 12.08 -15.29
N GLY A 127 4.07 13.40 -15.49
CA GLY A 127 2.96 14.30 -15.83
C GLY A 127 1.98 14.52 -14.68
N ASN A 128 2.48 14.42 -13.47
CA ASN A 128 1.67 14.47 -12.26
C ASN A 128 1.22 15.90 -11.96
N SER A 129 -0.10 16.13 -11.93
CA SER A 129 -0.69 17.45 -11.62
C SER A 129 -0.84 17.68 -10.11
N ARG A 130 -0.64 16.64 -9.29
CA ARG A 130 -0.86 16.66 -7.85
C ARG A 130 0.42 16.24 -7.11
N PRO A 131 1.08 17.15 -6.35
CA PRO A 131 2.32 16.83 -5.66
C PRO A 131 2.14 15.78 -4.55
N GLU A 132 0.92 15.60 -4.04
CA GLU A 132 0.56 14.60 -3.01
C GLU A 132 0.44 13.18 -3.55
N ILE A 133 0.26 13.00 -4.87
CA ILE A 133 0.14 11.69 -5.50
C ILE A 133 1.51 11.28 -6.05
N SER A 134 1.83 10.00 -6.01
CA SER A 134 2.96 9.41 -6.75
C SER A 134 2.39 8.50 -7.84
N LYS A 135 2.52 8.89 -9.11
CA LYS A 135 2.02 8.05 -10.21
C LYS A 135 3.01 6.91 -10.52
N ILE A 136 2.71 5.71 -10.04
CA ILE A 136 3.42 4.48 -10.40
C ILE A 136 2.65 3.79 -11.52
N SER A 137 3.05 4.03 -12.78
CA SER A 137 2.34 3.50 -13.95
C SER A 137 3.30 3.18 -15.09
N ASN A 138 3.12 2.02 -15.71
CA ASN A 138 3.79 1.64 -16.95
C ASN A 138 3.06 2.18 -18.20
N VAL A 139 2.04 3.03 -18.03
CA VAL A 139 1.26 3.66 -19.10
C VAL A 139 1.37 5.18 -18.98
N ASN A 140 1.69 5.83 -20.10
CA ASN A 140 1.83 7.28 -20.17
C ASN A 140 0.46 7.99 -20.20
N VAL A 141 0.46 9.32 -20.27
CA VAL A 141 -0.78 10.13 -20.34
C VAL A 141 -1.61 9.87 -21.61
N ASP A 142 -1.00 9.36 -22.67
CA ASP A 142 -1.67 9.01 -23.94
C ASP A 142 -2.25 7.58 -23.93
N GLY A 143 -2.20 6.88 -22.79
CA GLY A 143 -2.66 5.50 -22.68
C GLY A 143 -1.73 4.47 -23.34
N LYS A 144 -0.49 4.84 -23.67
CA LYS A 144 0.51 3.95 -24.28
C LYS A 144 1.47 3.39 -23.24
N VAL A 145 1.81 2.11 -23.37
CA VAL A 145 2.85 1.48 -22.56
C VAL A 145 4.18 2.22 -22.77
N LEU A 146 4.91 2.45 -21.68
CA LEU A 146 6.22 3.10 -21.72
C LEU A 146 7.18 2.35 -22.66
N LYS A 147 7.93 3.11 -23.44
CA LYS A 147 8.91 2.55 -24.37
C LYS A 147 10.05 1.91 -23.57
N LYS A 148 10.39 0.67 -23.92
CA LYS A 148 11.55 -0.02 -23.33
C LYS A 148 12.81 0.85 -23.45
N GLY A 149 13.49 1.08 -22.31
CA GLY A 149 14.71 1.90 -22.25
C GLY A 149 14.48 3.41 -22.29
N SER A 150 13.24 3.91 -22.18
CA SER A 150 13.02 5.31 -21.85
C SER A 150 13.40 5.59 -20.40
N ASP A 151 13.76 6.83 -20.09
CA ASP A 151 14.13 7.25 -18.72
C ASP A 151 13.04 6.88 -17.69
N ASP A 152 11.78 7.09 -18.05
CA ASP A 152 10.61 6.70 -17.26
C ASP A 152 10.54 5.19 -16.95
N GLU A 153 10.85 4.34 -17.94
CA GLU A 153 10.82 2.88 -17.76
C GLU A 153 12.01 2.40 -16.93
N ILE A 154 13.18 3.01 -17.13
CA ILE A 154 14.39 2.73 -16.37
C ILE A 154 14.20 3.16 -14.91
N PHE A 155 13.60 4.32 -14.67
CA PHE A 155 13.30 4.79 -13.32
C PHE A 155 12.35 3.84 -12.58
N LEU A 156 11.24 3.43 -13.22
CA LEU A 156 10.26 2.53 -12.61
C LEU A 156 10.79 1.12 -12.32
N LYS A 157 11.85 0.66 -13.01
CA LYS A 157 12.54 -0.59 -12.64
C LYS A 157 13.10 -0.57 -11.23
N GLY A 158 13.37 0.60 -10.65
CA GLY A 158 13.74 0.74 -9.24
C GLY A 158 12.70 0.13 -8.29
N ASN A 159 11.42 0.11 -8.67
CA ASN A 159 10.36 -0.48 -7.85
C ASN A 159 10.33 -2.01 -7.90
N SER A 160 11.18 -2.65 -8.71
CA SER A 160 11.27 -4.11 -8.85
C SER A 160 12.22 -4.77 -7.84
N VAL A 161 12.95 -3.99 -7.05
CA VAL A 161 13.82 -4.52 -5.98
C VAL A 161 13.17 -4.34 -4.61
N TRP A 162 13.61 -5.12 -3.61
CA TRP A 162 13.16 -4.93 -2.23
C TRP A 162 13.60 -3.56 -1.70
N HIS A 163 12.64 -2.75 -1.26
CA HIS A 163 12.89 -1.42 -0.69
C HIS A 163 11.78 -1.02 0.28
N THR A 164 12.01 0.07 1.01
CA THR A 164 10.99 0.82 1.73
C THR A 164 11.02 2.26 1.26
N ASP A 165 9.86 2.85 1.03
CA ASP A 165 9.71 4.18 0.44
C ASP A 165 10.36 5.23 1.33
N SER A 166 11.00 6.20 0.68
CA SER A 166 11.66 7.31 1.33
C SER A 166 12.71 6.92 2.38
N SER A 167 13.26 5.70 2.33
CA SER A 167 14.33 5.25 3.24
C SER A 167 15.61 6.08 3.17
N PHE A 168 15.78 6.83 2.08
CA PHE A 168 16.89 7.76 1.86
C PHE A 168 16.68 9.13 2.53
N LYS A 169 15.51 9.42 3.06
CA LYS A 169 15.20 10.68 3.76
C LYS A 169 15.53 10.56 5.25
N VAL A 170 15.87 11.71 5.86
CA VAL A 170 16.11 11.80 7.32
C VAL A 170 14.87 11.39 8.11
N VAL A 171 13.69 11.84 7.67
CA VAL A 171 12.40 11.38 8.16
C VAL A 171 11.78 10.52 7.06
N PRO A 172 11.79 9.19 7.18
CA PRO A 172 11.21 8.29 6.18
C PRO A 172 9.67 8.31 6.23
N ALA A 173 9.04 7.75 5.20
CA ALA A 173 7.60 7.62 5.16
C ALA A 173 7.10 6.69 6.29
N LEU A 174 5.98 7.05 6.91
CA LEU A 174 5.25 6.17 7.82
C LEU A 174 4.73 4.95 7.06
N GLY A 175 4.18 5.20 5.87
CA GLY A 175 3.68 4.21 4.94
C GLY A 175 3.10 4.82 3.67
N SER A 176 2.73 3.96 2.72
CA SER A 176 2.29 4.37 1.37
C SER A 176 0.90 3.84 1.07
N ALA A 177 -0.07 4.68 0.69
CA ALA A 177 -1.40 4.20 0.26
C ALA A 177 -1.47 4.04 -1.27
N LEU A 178 -1.46 2.79 -1.75
CA LEU A 178 -1.43 2.49 -3.18
C LEU A 178 -2.82 2.09 -3.71
N SER A 179 -3.51 2.97 -4.42
CA SER A 179 -4.72 2.61 -5.18
C SER A 179 -4.35 2.19 -6.60
N ALA A 180 -4.70 0.96 -7.01
CA ALA A 180 -4.52 0.60 -8.40
C ALA A 180 -5.60 1.29 -9.26
N ARG A 181 -5.27 1.74 -10.47
CA ARG A 181 -6.20 2.44 -11.39
C ARG A 181 -6.44 1.64 -12.68
N GLU A 182 -5.41 0.95 -13.14
CA GLU A 182 -5.45 -0.11 -14.13
C GLU A 182 -4.64 -1.30 -13.62
N VAL A 183 -5.05 -2.54 -13.93
CA VAL A 183 -4.30 -3.75 -13.56
C VAL A 183 -4.14 -4.64 -14.79
N PRO A 184 -2.99 -5.31 -14.98
CA PRO A 184 -2.83 -6.31 -16.02
C PRO A 184 -3.91 -7.41 -15.93
N PRO A 185 -4.32 -8.01 -17.07
CA PRO A 185 -5.27 -9.12 -17.11
C PRO A 185 -4.70 -10.40 -16.48
#